data_AF-A0ABD3QGZ1-F1
#
_entry.id   AF-A0ABD3QGZ1-F1
#
_cell.length_a   1.000
_cell.length_b   1.000
_cell.length_c   1.000
_cell.angle_alpha   90.00
_cell.angle_beta   90.00
_cell.angle_gamma   90.00
#
_symmetry.space_group_name_H-M   'P 1'
#
loop_
_entity.id
_entity.type
_entity.pdbx_description
1 polymer ?
#
loop_
_entity_poly.entity_id
_entity_poly.type
_entity_poly.pdbx_seq_one_letter_code
_entity_poly.pdbx_strand_id
1 'polypeptide(L)'
;MCPNLHFVVLATQFAWFNQVSCVAAFTSTATVNLPRQVCQQHQRRVDGNAHTLPAHKYKPCVRPKNAVLSSPKDDTERNDIESPIQVLIDTVTKNPSNSIQFSLLMAMCGASLGPFLDSYHSLFGVLSYDTPLVFPLLGSIGESQPLLTCVTTYWVPLLFGLAGFLIGWLYIWFDAVKLGRDAQLDAESDELNPSIPKVLVGISYFTFQYWLSGICYAHGLDRATILALMSILAAGGFIALDGTISGLITSLATAIGGPLIEIFLISILPVPWGYHYNDFGETGFFPLWIVPVYFLGGPANGNLARLFWNSLNENEFDGIAPNESSQKQVQCEECQGTRLVSCPNCDDGTYVTYNRRVVCNACRGKGVVICRRCFNQYEDDPNDIESIRKLVDRLYETRVAELDETNIFQ
;
A
#
# COMPACT_ATOMS: atom_id res chain seq x y z
N MET A 1 -12.05 15.50 14.20
CA MET A 1 -10.60 15.34 13.92
C MET A 1 -10.46 14.25 12.86
N CYS A 2 -9.84 14.54 11.72
CA CYS A 2 -9.80 13.60 10.59
C CYS A 2 -8.91 12.38 10.92
N PRO A 3 -9.44 11.14 10.89
CA PRO A 3 -8.64 9.93 11.16
C PRO A 3 -7.44 9.77 10.21
N ASN A 4 -7.52 10.35 9.00
CA ASN A 4 -6.46 10.30 8.00
C ASN A 4 -5.17 11.05 8.41
N LEU A 5 -5.27 12.10 9.23
CA LEU A 5 -4.09 12.85 9.69
C LEU A 5 -3.30 12.04 10.74
N HIS A 6 -4.01 11.29 11.59
CA HIS A 6 -3.38 10.38 12.55
C HIS A 6 -2.59 9.28 11.88
N PHE A 7 -3.04 8.78 10.72
CA PHE A 7 -2.32 7.76 9.96
C PHE A 7 -1.01 8.30 9.38
N VAL A 8 -0.99 9.51 8.81
CA VAL A 8 0.24 10.13 8.29
C VAL A 8 1.26 10.34 9.40
N VAL A 9 0.80 10.80 10.57
CA VAL A 9 1.63 10.95 11.77
C VAL A 9 2.14 9.59 12.26
N LEU A 10 1.30 8.55 12.27
CA LEU A 10 1.71 7.20 12.67
C LEU A 10 2.68 6.57 11.66
N ALA A 11 2.49 6.76 10.36
CA ALA A 11 3.39 6.23 9.34
C ALA A 11 4.76 6.92 9.40
N THR A 12 4.79 8.24 9.61
CA THR A 12 6.05 8.99 9.82
C THR A 12 6.70 8.62 11.15
N GLN A 13 5.93 8.49 12.23
CA GLN A 13 6.43 8.00 13.52
C GLN A 13 6.92 6.55 13.44
N PHE A 14 6.29 5.68 12.67
CA PHE A 14 6.67 4.28 12.52
C PHE A 14 7.91 4.13 11.64
N ALA A 15 7.99 4.89 10.54
CA ALA A 15 9.22 5.02 9.77
C ALA A 15 10.34 5.48 10.71
N TRP A 16 10.13 6.54 11.47
CA TRP A 16 11.05 7.06 12.48
C TRP A 16 11.42 6.02 13.55
N PHE A 17 10.45 5.27 14.07
CA PHE A 17 10.67 4.24 15.08
C PHE A 17 11.49 3.08 14.54
N ASN A 18 11.29 2.70 13.27
CA ASN A 18 12.14 1.74 12.59
C ASN A 18 13.56 2.30 12.39
N GLN A 19 13.72 3.59 12.08
CA GLN A 19 15.06 4.20 12.02
C GLN A 19 15.76 4.16 13.38
N VAL A 20 15.08 4.56 14.45
CA VAL A 20 15.64 4.58 15.80
C VAL A 20 15.92 3.16 16.28
N SER A 21 15.05 2.19 15.99
CA SER A 21 15.24 0.80 16.38
C SER A 21 16.38 0.13 15.62
N CYS A 22 16.48 0.35 14.29
CA CYS A 22 17.60 -0.13 13.48
C CYS A 22 18.92 0.54 13.91
N VAL A 23 18.94 1.84 14.19
CA VAL A 23 20.15 2.53 14.65
C VAL A 23 20.54 2.07 16.06
N ALA A 24 19.61 2.01 17.00
CA ALA A 24 19.86 1.63 18.40
C ALA A 24 20.35 0.18 18.54
N ALA A 25 19.82 -0.75 17.74
CA ALA A 25 20.27 -2.14 17.71
C ALA A 25 21.74 -2.28 17.25
N PHE A 26 22.24 -1.35 16.43
CA PHE A 26 23.58 -1.41 15.85
C PHE A 26 24.60 -0.46 16.50
N THR A 27 24.18 0.65 17.11
CA THR A 27 25.10 1.48 17.94
C THR A 27 25.61 0.70 19.15
N SER A 28 24.90 -0.35 19.57
CA SER A 28 25.38 -1.30 20.57
C SER A 28 26.50 -2.24 20.07
N THR A 29 26.76 -2.32 18.76
CA THR A 29 27.81 -3.17 18.14
C THR A 29 28.93 -2.38 17.45
N ALA A 30 28.75 -1.08 17.20
CA ALA A 30 29.68 -0.24 16.43
C ALA A 30 30.79 0.49 17.22
N THR A 31 31.01 0.19 18.51
CA THR A 31 32.20 0.68 19.25
C THR A 31 33.49 -0.09 18.93
N VAL A 32 33.70 -0.43 17.66
CA VAL A 32 34.96 -1.00 17.18
C VAL A 32 35.63 0.03 16.27
N ASN A 33 36.55 0.81 16.86
CA ASN A 33 37.49 1.65 16.11
C ASN A 33 38.32 0.76 15.18
N LEU A 34 38.06 0.83 13.87
CA LEU A 34 38.89 0.17 12.86
C LEU A 34 39.80 1.20 12.16
N PRO A 35 41.12 1.01 12.17
CA PRO A 35 42.02 1.81 11.36
C PRO A 35 41.88 1.41 9.87
N ARG A 36 41.77 2.41 8.99
CA ARG A 36 41.86 2.24 7.53
C ARG A 36 43.24 1.68 7.18
N GLN A 37 43.34 0.38 6.90
CA GLN A 37 44.46 -0.20 6.16
C GLN A 37 44.00 -0.59 4.75
N VAL A 38 44.67 -0.01 3.76
CA VAL A 38 44.58 -0.36 2.34
C VAL A 38 45.18 -1.76 2.17
N CYS A 39 44.37 -2.73 1.74
CA CYS A 39 44.83 -4.08 1.46
C CYS A 39 44.65 -4.38 -0.03
N GLN A 40 45.77 -4.42 -0.76
CA GLN A 40 45.86 -5.11 -2.06
C GLN A 40 45.71 -6.61 -1.82
N GLN A 41 44.80 -7.28 -2.52
CA GLN A 41 44.78 -8.75 -2.52
C GLN A 41 44.60 -9.39 -3.89
N HIS A 42 45.50 -10.36 -4.10
CA HIS A 42 45.57 -11.35 -5.16
C HIS A 42 44.31 -12.22 -5.25
N GLN A 43 43.84 -12.43 -6.48
CA GLN A 43 42.86 -13.45 -6.83
C GLN A 43 43.48 -14.86 -6.77
N ARG A 44 42.79 -15.79 -6.07
CA ARG A 44 42.90 -17.23 -6.31
C ARG A 44 41.56 -17.76 -6.81
N ARG A 45 41.65 -18.59 -7.84
CA ARG A 45 40.57 -19.34 -8.49
C ARG A 45 40.20 -20.56 -7.63
N VAL A 46 38.91 -20.83 -7.47
CA VAL A 46 38.40 -22.12 -6.97
C VAL A 46 37.27 -22.56 -7.89
N ASP A 47 37.46 -23.70 -8.54
CA ASP A 47 36.43 -24.41 -9.31
C ASP A 47 35.65 -25.34 -8.37
N GLY A 48 34.32 -25.34 -8.47
CA GLY A 48 33.45 -26.19 -7.66
C GLY A 48 32.20 -26.63 -8.42
N ASN A 49 32.11 -27.94 -8.65
CA ASN A 49 31.02 -28.65 -9.34
C ASN A 49 29.67 -28.56 -8.60
N ALA A 50 28.59 -28.42 -9.37
CA ALA A 50 27.21 -28.48 -8.89
C ALA A 50 26.55 -29.84 -9.22
N HIS A 51 25.92 -30.46 -8.22
CA HIS A 51 25.05 -31.62 -8.38
C HIS A 51 23.58 -31.19 -8.46
N THR A 52 22.88 -31.63 -9.50
CA THR A 52 21.44 -31.45 -9.74
C THR A 52 20.59 -32.53 -9.06
N LEU A 53 19.48 -32.12 -8.42
CA LEU A 53 18.41 -33.00 -7.93
C LEU A 53 17.16 -32.93 -8.86
N PRO A 54 16.33 -33.99 -8.93
CA PRO A 54 15.25 -34.10 -9.90
C PRO A 54 13.93 -33.45 -9.44
N ALA A 55 13.21 -32.86 -10.39
CA ALA A 55 11.92 -32.19 -10.20
C ALA A 55 10.74 -33.19 -10.16
N HIS A 56 9.84 -33.01 -9.18
CA HIS A 56 8.57 -33.73 -9.08
C HIS A 56 7.48 -33.06 -9.95
N LYS A 57 6.88 -33.85 -10.85
CA LYS A 57 5.73 -33.48 -11.70
C LYS A 57 4.42 -33.53 -10.89
N TYR A 58 3.75 -32.39 -10.74
CA TYR A 58 2.33 -32.34 -10.35
C TYR A 58 1.44 -32.33 -11.60
N LYS A 59 0.41 -33.20 -11.62
CA LYS A 59 -0.67 -33.21 -12.63
C LYS A 59 -1.81 -32.29 -12.18
N PRO A 60 -2.27 -31.34 -13.01
CA PRO A 60 -3.45 -30.54 -12.70
C PRO A 60 -4.74 -31.33 -12.95
N CYS A 61 -5.70 -31.16 -12.05
CA CYS A 61 -7.03 -31.75 -12.10
C CYS A 61 -7.94 -30.87 -12.97
N VAL A 62 -8.42 -31.39 -14.09
CA VAL A 62 -9.32 -30.69 -15.03
C VAL A 62 -10.76 -30.84 -14.55
N ARG A 63 -11.42 -29.72 -14.20
CA ARG A 63 -12.87 -29.69 -13.94
C ARG A 63 -13.66 -29.65 -15.26
N PRO A 64 -14.75 -30.42 -15.40
CA PRO A 64 -15.62 -30.36 -16.58
C PRO A 64 -16.44 -29.06 -16.57
N LYS A 65 -16.37 -28.30 -17.68
CA LYS A 65 -17.25 -27.16 -17.94
C LYS A 65 -18.59 -27.68 -18.47
N ASN A 66 -19.67 -27.47 -17.72
CA ASN A 66 -21.03 -27.69 -18.22
C ASN A 66 -21.38 -26.56 -19.18
N ALA A 67 -21.67 -26.91 -20.43
CA ALA A 67 -22.10 -25.99 -21.46
C ALA A 67 -23.56 -25.57 -21.19
N VAL A 68 -23.75 -24.32 -20.76
CA VAL A 68 -25.06 -23.66 -20.73
C VAL A 68 -25.24 -22.99 -22.09
N LEU A 69 -26.23 -23.44 -22.86
CA LEU A 69 -26.62 -22.86 -24.14
C LEU A 69 -27.30 -21.50 -23.86
N SER A 70 -26.59 -20.39 -24.10
CA SER A 70 -27.17 -19.05 -24.05
C SER A 70 -27.78 -18.66 -25.40
N SER A 71 -29.00 -18.13 -25.32
CA SER A 71 -29.78 -17.55 -26.42
C SER A 71 -29.01 -16.45 -27.14
N PRO A 72 -29.11 -16.32 -28.48
CA PRO A 72 -28.49 -15.23 -29.23
C PRO A 72 -29.15 -13.92 -28.83
N LYS A 73 -28.41 -13.07 -28.10
CA LYS A 73 -28.78 -11.68 -27.85
C LYS A 73 -27.99 -10.81 -28.83
N ASP A 74 -28.70 -9.83 -29.36
CA ASP A 74 -28.33 -8.84 -30.36
C ASP A 74 -26.94 -8.19 -30.10
N ASP A 75 -25.93 -8.56 -30.89
CA ASP A 75 -24.50 -8.20 -30.73
C ASP A 75 -24.14 -6.77 -31.21
N THR A 76 -25.09 -5.83 -31.17
CA THR A 76 -24.89 -4.48 -31.72
C THR A 76 -24.63 -3.40 -30.66
N GLU A 77 -24.13 -3.79 -29.47
CA GLU A 77 -23.54 -2.85 -28.52
C GLU A 77 -22.04 -2.73 -28.82
N ARG A 78 -21.71 -1.71 -29.61
CA ARG A 78 -20.33 -1.35 -29.93
C ARG A 78 -19.63 -0.95 -28.62
N ASN A 79 -18.73 -1.81 -28.15
CA ASN A 79 -17.79 -1.52 -27.07
C ASN A 79 -16.87 -0.37 -27.51
N ASP A 80 -17.29 0.87 -27.29
CA ASP A 80 -16.42 2.03 -27.40
C ASP A 80 -15.39 1.90 -26.26
N ILE A 81 -14.23 1.34 -26.59
CA ILE A 81 -13.10 1.23 -25.67
C ILE A 81 -12.70 2.65 -25.29
N GLU A 82 -13.09 3.07 -24.09
CA GLU A 82 -12.68 4.37 -23.55
C GLU A 82 -11.16 4.49 -23.59
N SER A 83 -10.67 5.65 -24.04
CA SER A 83 -9.23 5.88 -24.07
C SER A 83 -8.68 5.85 -22.65
N PRO A 84 -7.49 5.26 -22.39
CA PRO A 84 -6.90 5.22 -21.05
C PRO A 84 -6.78 6.60 -20.39
N ILE A 85 -6.55 7.65 -21.18
CA ILE A 85 -6.46 9.03 -20.68
C ILE A 85 -7.83 9.53 -20.22
N GLN A 86 -8.90 9.16 -20.92
CA GLN A 86 -10.26 9.54 -20.55
C GLN A 86 -10.63 8.95 -19.17
N VAL A 87 -10.29 7.69 -18.92
CA VAL A 87 -10.48 7.05 -17.60
C VAL A 87 -9.83 7.86 -16.48
N LEU A 88 -8.62 8.40 -16.70
CA LEU A 88 -7.94 9.25 -15.72
C LEU A 88 -8.66 10.59 -15.53
N ILE A 89 -9.06 11.24 -16.61
CA ILE A 89 -9.81 12.51 -16.56
C ILE A 89 -11.12 12.31 -15.81
N ASP A 90 -11.84 11.23 -16.08
CA ASP A 90 -13.11 10.91 -15.43
C ASP A 90 -12.88 10.60 -13.95
N THR A 91 -11.82 9.86 -13.61
CA THR A 91 -11.41 9.60 -12.22
C THR A 91 -11.17 10.89 -11.45
N VAL A 92 -10.45 11.85 -12.04
CA VAL A 92 -10.13 13.14 -11.39
C VAL A 92 -11.36 14.05 -11.30
N THR A 93 -12.16 14.11 -12.35
CA THR A 93 -13.32 15.02 -12.45
C THR A 93 -14.53 14.53 -11.65
N LYS A 94 -14.68 13.22 -11.47
CA LYS A 94 -15.74 12.63 -10.65
C LYS A 94 -15.65 13.08 -9.19
N ASN A 95 -14.43 13.15 -8.64
CA ASN A 95 -14.22 13.59 -7.27
C ASN A 95 -12.93 14.44 -7.10
N PRO A 96 -12.97 15.74 -7.44
CA PRO A 96 -11.78 16.59 -7.47
C PRO A 96 -11.20 16.82 -6.07
N SER A 97 -12.05 16.87 -5.03
CA SER A 97 -11.60 17.01 -3.64
C SER A 97 -10.72 15.83 -3.21
N ASN A 98 -11.20 14.60 -3.44
CA ASN A 98 -10.44 13.38 -3.11
C ASN A 98 -9.13 13.32 -3.91
N SER A 99 -9.17 13.70 -5.19
CA SER A 99 -7.98 13.75 -6.05
C SER A 99 -6.93 14.73 -5.54
N ILE A 100 -7.34 15.92 -5.07
CA ILE A 100 -6.44 16.90 -4.45
C ILE A 100 -5.87 16.36 -3.14
N GLN A 101 -6.71 15.79 -2.27
CA GLN A 101 -6.28 15.22 -0.99
C GLN A 101 -5.28 14.08 -1.20
N PHE A 102 -5.58 13.15 -2.11
CA PHE A 102 -4.71 12.06 -2.51
C PHE A 102 -3.33 12.60 -2.96
N SER A 103 -3.35 13.58 -3.86
CA SER A 103 -2.14 14.21 -4.40
C SER A 103 -1.26 14.82 -3.30
N LEU A 104 -1.88 15.56 -2.36
CA LEU A 104 -1.19 16.18 -1.24
C LEU A 104 -0.63 15.13 -0.28
N LEU A 105 -1.40 14.09 0.04
CA LEU A 105 -0.96 13.01 0.94
C LEU A 105 0.24 12.27 0.35
N MET A 106 0.19 11.87 -0.92
CA MET A 106 1.30 11.21 -1.59
C MET A 106 2.55 12.10 -1.66
N ALA A 107 2.37 13.39 -2.00
CA ALA A 107 3.48 14.33 -2.04
C ALA A 107 4.11 14.56 -0.67
N MET A 108 3.31 14.70 0.39
CA MET A 108 3.81 14.87 1.75
C MET A 108 4.54 13.62 2.26
N CYS A 109 4.03 12.42 1.98
CA CYS A 109 4.70 11.18 2.36
C CYS A 109 6.05 11.05 1.65
N GLY A 110 6.12 11.31 0.35
CA GLY A 110 7.38 11.33 -0.40
C GLY A 110 8.36 12.36 0.14
N ALA A 111 7.92 13.61 0.31
CA ALA A 111 8.75 14.70 0.81
C ALA A 111 9.26 14.47 2.24
N SER A 112 8.48 13.76 3.07
CA SER A 112 8.85 13.45 4.44
C SER A 112 9.83 12.27 4.50
N LEU A 113 9.57 11.17 3.79
CA LEU A 113 10.38 9.96 3.87
C LEU A 113 11.68 10.06 3.07
N GLY A 114 11.63 10.70 1.90
CA GLY A 114 12.73 10.80 0.95
C GLY A 114 14.07 11.27 1.54
N PRO A 115 14.10 12.42 2.25
CA PRO A 115 15.33 12.92 2.86
C PRO A 115 16.00 11.94 3.83
N PHE A 116 15.23 11.10 4.51
CA PHE A 116 15.82 10.10 5.41
C PHE A 116 16.41 8.92 4.66
N LEU A 117 15.75 8.46 3.59
CA LEU A 117 16.28 7.40 2.74
C LEU A 117 17.61 7.84 2.13
N ASP A 118 17.60 9.03 1.53
CA ASP A 118 18.76 9.67 0.94
C ASP A 118 19.90 9.90 1.96
N SER A 119 19.54 10.28 3.19
CA SER A 119 20.50 10.39 4.28
C SER A 119 21.23 9.09 4.59
N TYR A 120 20.63 7.90 4.41
CA TYR A 120 21.37 6.66 4.62
C TYR A 120 22.54 6.54 3.64
N HIS A 121 22.31 6.81 2.36
CA HIS A 121 23.36 6.77 1.35
C HIS A 121 24.43 7.84 1.58
N SER A 122 24.04 9.04 2.03
CA SER A 122 24.99 10.07 2.45
C SER A 122 25.87 9.63 3.63
N LEU A 123 25.26 9.06 4.68
CA LEU A 123 25.96 8.63 5.89
C LEU A 123 26.94 7.49 5.64
N PHE A 124 26.60 6.57 4.73
CA PHE A 124 27.45 5.45 4.35
C PHE A 124 28.42 5.79 3.21
N GLY A 125 28.45 7.05 2.77
CA GLY A 125 29.37 7.53 1.74
C GLY A 125 29.06 7.00 0.34
N VAL A 126 27.85 6.50 0.07
CA VAL A 126 27.40 6.13 -1.27
C VAL A 126 27.33 7.37 -2.17
N LEU A 127 26.75 8.45 -1.63
CA LEU A 127 26.60 9.72 -2.32
C LEU A 127 27.03 10.88 -1.42
N SER A 128 27.23 12.05 -2.02
CA SER A 128 27.59 13.27 -1.30
C SER A 128 27.01 14.50 -1.99
N TYR A 129 26.64 15.49 -1.18
CA TYR A 129 26.19 16.80 -1.62
C TYR A 129 27.33 17.80 -1.51
N ASP A 130 27.41 18.73 -2.46
CA ASP A 130 28.41 19.81 -2.41
C ASP A 130 28.07 20.84 -1.32
N THR A 131 26.78 21.05 -1.04
CA THR A 131 26.29 21.86 0.09
C THR A 131 25.27 21.06 0.93
N PRO A 132 25.73 20.15 1.79
CA PRO A 132 24.84 19.32 2.58
C PRO A 132 24.15 20.15 3.68
N LEU A 133 22.86 19.91 3.86
CA LEU A 133 22.12 20.26 5.05
C LEU A 133 22.22 19.09 6.03
N VAL A 134 22.82 19.34 7.20
CA VAL A 134 23.00 18.33 8.24
C VAL A 134 22.19 18.71 9.47
N PHE A 135 21.23 17.88 9.83
CA PHE A 135 20.35 18.09 10.98
C PHE A 135 20.53 16.97 12.01
N PRO A 136 20.74 17.27 13.30
CA PRO A 136 20.71 16.24 14.33
C PRO A 136 19.26 15.74 14.55
N LEU A 137 19.03 14.44 14.37
CA LEU A 137 17.72 13.82 14.58
C LEU A 137 17.55 13.31 16.02
N LEU A 138 18.61 12.71 16.57
CA LEU A 138 18.64 12.21 17.94
C LEU A 138 19.86 12.83 18.63
N GLY A 139 19.62 13.37 19.83
CA GLY A 139 20.60 14.15 20.60
C GLY A 139 21.93 13.43 20.83
N SER A 140 22.92 14.19 21.27
CA SER A 140 24.24 13.65 21.64
C SER A 140 24.16 12.92 22.98
N ILE A 141 24.67 11.68 23.04
CA ILE A 141 24.95 11.03 24.32
C ILE A 141 26.32 11.54 24.78
N GLY A 142 26.34 12.70 25.44
CA GLY A 142 27.55 13.39 25.92
C GLY A 142 27.96 14.60 25.07
N GLU A 143 29.22 15.04 25.18
CA GLU A 143 29.75 16.20 24.43
C GLU A 143 30.18 15.87 22.99
N SER A 144 30.09 14.60 22.57
CA SER A 144 30.69 14.12 21.32
C SER A 144 29.65 13.57 20.36
N GLN A 145 29.34 14.35 19.31
CA GLN A 145 28.59 14.03 18.10
C GLN A 145 27.13 13.52 18.27
N PRO A 146 26.18 14.04 17.48
CA PRO A 146 24.81 13.54 17.47
C PRO A 146 24.75 12.04 17.13
N LEU A 147 23.91 11.30 17.86
CA LEU A 147 23.75 9.84 17.68
C LEU A 147 23.18 9.49 16.30
N LEU A 148 22.31 10.36 15.77
CA LEU A 148 21.72 10.23 14.44
C LEU A 148 21.64 11.59 13.77
N THR A 149 22.12 11.68 12.53
CA THR A 149 22.02 12.88 11.69
C THR A 149 21.26 12.57 10.41
N CYS A 150 20.52 13.57 9.93
CA CYS A 150 19.94 13.58 8.59
C CYS A 150 20.85 14.44 7.71
N VAL A 151 21.39 13.87 6.64
CA VAL A 151 22.19 14.56 5.63
C VAL A 151 21.38 14.60 4.34
N THR A 152 21.06 15.80 3.86
CA THR A 152 20.23 16.00 2.66
C THR A 152 20.51 17.38 2.03
N THR A 153 19.68 17.84 1.09
CA THR A 153 19.69 19.23 0.60
C THR A 153 18.27 19.74 0.35
N TYR A 154 18.10 21.05 0.15
CA TYR A 154 16.78 21.71 0.19
C TYR A 154 15.83 21.26 -0.94
N TRP A 155 16.36 20.79 -2.08
CA TRP A 155 15.54 20.34 -3.22
C TRP A 155 15.13 18.87 -3.13
N VAL A 156 15.78 18.07 -2.28
CA VAL A 156 15.51 16.63 -2.13
C VAL A 156 14.07 16.37 -1.65
N PRO A 157 13.54 17.03 -0.60
CA PRO A 157 12.14 16.84 -0.21
C PRO A 157 11.16 17.13 -1.36
N LEU A 158 11.40 18.17 -2.16
CA LEU A 158 10.52 18.53 -3.27
C LEU A 158 10.56 17.47 -4.37
N LEU A 159 11.76 16.96 -4.70
CA LEU A 159 11.93 15.91 -5.70
C LEU A 159 11.23 14.61 -5.29
N PHE A 160 11.42 14.18 -4.03
CA PHE A 160 10.77 12.98 -3.51
C PHE A 160 9.26 13.15 -3.33
N GLY A 161 8.79 14.35 -2.98
CA GLY A 161 7.36 14.65 -2.96
C GLY A 161 6.73 14.55 -4.35
N LEU A 162 7.39 15.10 -5.37
CA LEU A 162 6.97 14.95 -6.77
C LEU A 162 6.97 13.47 -7.20
N ALA A 163 8.00 12.72 -6.83
CA ALA A 163 8.07 11.29 -7.12
C ALA A 163 6.90 10.52 -6.48
N GLY A 164 6.61 10.75 -5.20
CA GLY A 164 5.48 10.14 -4.49
C GLY A 164 4.14 10.44 -5.18
N PHE A 165 3.92 11.70 -5.58
CA PHE A 165 2.75 12.12 -6.37
C PHE A 165 2.64 11.37 -7.70
N LEU A 166 3.72 11.36 -8.51
CA LEU A 166 3.71 10.75 -9.84
C LEU A 166 3.52 9.24 -9.77
N ILE A 167 4.25 8.57 -8.88
CA ILE A 167 4.16 7.11 -8.70
C ILE A 167 2.77 6.73 -8.20
N GLY A 168 2.22 7.48 -7.24
CA GLY A 168 0.87 7.25 -6.72
C GLY A 168 -0.19 7.33 -7.82
N TRP A 169 -0.17 8.39 -8.62
CA TRP A 169 -1.11 8.54 -9.74
C TRP A 169 -0.92 7.48 -10.84
N LEU A 170 0.32 7.06 -11.11
CA LEU A 170 0.58 6.02 -12.09
C LEU A 170 -0.06 4.68 -11.68
N TYR A 171 -0.03 4.35 -10.38
CA TYR A 171 -0.74 3.20 -9.83
C TYR A 171 -2.25 3.31 -9.99
N ILE A 172 -2.85 4.41 -9.52
CA ILE A 172 -4.31 4.63 -9.60
C ILE A 172 -4.79 4.59 -11.05
N TRP A 173 -4.02 5.20 -11.96
CA TRP A 173 -4.34 5.19 -13.38
C TRP A 173 -4.33 3.79 -13.98
N PHE A 174 -3.27 3.00 -13.75
CA PHE A 174 -3.20 1.64 -14.29
C PHE A 174 -4.22 0.69 -13.66
N ASP A 175 -4.49 0.85 -12.36
CA ASP A 175 -5.54 0.09 -11.69
C ASP A 175 -6.92 0.43 -12.28
N ALA A 176 -7.22 1.72 -12.52
CA ALA A 176 -8.48 2.15 -13.14
C ALA A 176 -8.63 1.63 -14.58
N VAL A 177 -7.57 1.67 -15.40
CA VAL A 177 -7.60 1.15 -16.77
C VAL A 177 -7.81 -0.36 -16.81
N LYS A 178 -7.23 -1.10 -15.85
CA LYS A 178 -7.41 -2.55 -15.74
C LYS A 178 -8.81 -2.88 -15.25
N LEU A 179 -9.27 -2.21 -14.20
CA LEU A 179 -10.63 -2.37 -13.68
C LEU A 179 -11.67 -2.03 -14.74
N GLY A 180 -11.51 -0.98 -15.56
CA GLY A 180 -12.43 -0.68 -16.65
C GLY A 180 -12.58 -1.81 -17.69
N ARG A 181 -11.56 -2.68 -17.82
CA ARG A 181 -11.62 -3.86 -18.70
C ARG A 181 -12.18 -5.10 -18.00
N ASP A 182 -11.89 -5.26 -16.71
CA ASP A 182 -12.16 -6.48 -15.94
C ASP A 182 -13.28 -6.32 -14.88
N ALA A 183 -13.92 -5.14 -14.78
CA ALA A 183 -14.91 -4.74 -13.76
C ALA A 183 -16.11 -5.68 -13.64
N GLN A 184 -16.29 -6.58 -14.60
CA GLN A 184 -17.37 -7.55 -14.59
C GLN A 184 -17.00 -8.90 -13.94
N LEU A 185 -15.73 -9.13 -13.57
CA LEU A 185 -15.29 -10.45 -13.10
C LEU A 185 -14.70 -10.50 -11.69
N ASP A 186 -13.95 -9.51 -11.19
CA ASP A 186 -13.20 -9.68 -9.93
C ASP A 186 -13.03 -8.37 -9.11
N ALA A 187 -14.13 -7.70 -8.75
CA ALA A 187 -14.10 -6.50 -7.91
C ALA A 187 -13.57 -6.71 -6.47
N GLU A 188 -13.23 -7.94 -6.08
CA GLU A 188 -12.81 -8.32 -4.73
C GLU A 188 -11.35 -8.80 -4.63
N SER A 189 -10.47 -8.51 -5.60
CA SER A 189 -9.08 -8.91 -5.42
C SER A 189 -8.45 -8.15 -4.23
N ASP A 190 -8.14 -8.86 -3.14
CA ASP A 190 -7.42 -8.37 -1.95
C ASP A 190 -6.12 -7.61 -2.30
N GLU A 191 -5.58 -7.82 -3.50
CA GLU A 191 -4.38 -7.17 -4.04
C GLU A 191 -4.55 -5.65 -4.23
N LEU A 192 -5.75 -5.19 -4.59
CA LEU A 192 -6.05 -3.77 -4.83
C LEU A 192 -6.52 -3.04 -3.56
N ASN A 193 -6.76 -3.78 -2.47
CA ASN A 193 -7.21 -3.26 -1.18
C ASN A 193 -6.19 -3.61 -0.09
N PRO A 194 -4.96 -3.06 -0.15
CA PRO A 194 -3.93 -3.41 0.81
C PRO A 194 -4.33 -2.96 2.21
N SER A 195 -4.21 -3.87 3.18
CA SER A 195 -4.41 -3.54 4.58
C SER A 195 -3.31 -2.61 5.10
N ILE A 196 -3.63 -1.80 6.11
CA ILE A 196 -2.65 -0.92 6.79
C ILE A 196 -1.35 -1.66 7.17
N PRO A 197 -1.39 -2.85 7.81
CA PRO A 197 -0.17 -3.59 8.13
C PRO A 197 0.67 -3.92 6.90
N LYS A 198 0.05 -4.30 5.78
CA LYS A 198 0.75 -4.62 4.54
C LYS A 198 1.48 -3.40 3.98
N VAL A 199 0.85 -2.23 4.02
CA VAL A 199 1.47 -0.94 3.61
C VAL A 199 2.67 -0.62 4.50
N LEU A 200 2.52 -0.71 5.83
CA LEU A 200 3.60 -0.42 6.77
C LEU A 200 4.79 -1.39 6.61
N VAL A 201 4.52 -2.68 6.40
CA VAL A 201 5.56 -3.68 6.09
C VAL A 201 6.26 -3.32 4.78
N GLY A 202 5.51 -2.90 3.75
CA GLY A 202 6.10 -2.51 2.47
C GLY A 202 7.03 -1.31 2.57
N ILE A 203 6.60 -0.24 3.24
CA ILE A 203 7.44 0.95 3.50
C ILE A 203 8.69 0.57 4.30
N SER A 204 8.53 -0.28 5.32
CA SER A 204 9.64 -0.72 6.17
C SER A 204 10.64 -1.57 5.39
N TYR A 205 10.16 -2.48 4.54
CA TYR A 205 10.98 -3.36 3.72
C TYR A 205 11.77 -2.58 2.67
N PHE A 206 11.15 -1.59 2.02
CA PHE A 206 11.84 -0.67 1.12
C PHE A 206 12.90 0.17 1.86
N THR A 207 12.56 0.74 3.01
CA THR A 207 13.49 1.51 3.85
C THR A 207 14.69 0.65 4.27
N PHE A 208 14.43 -0.60 4.66
CA PHE A 208 15.47 -1.56 5.03
C PHE A 208 16.41 -1.88 3.85
N GLN A 209 15.88 -2.11 2.65
CA GLN A 209 16.71 -2.32 1.45
C GLN A 209 17.61 -1.09 1.18
N TYR A 210 17.05 0.11 1.29
CA TYR A 210 17.78 1.37 1.09
C TYR A 210 18.94 1.50 2.09
N TRP A 211 18.66 1.29 3.38
CA TRP A 211 19.67 1.28 4.44
C TRP A 211 20.74 0.19 4.25
N LEU A 212 20.31 -1.05 3.97
CA LEU A 212 21.20 -2.20 3.82
C LEU A 212 22.17 -1.99 2.65
N SER A 213 21.70 -1.42 1.53
CA SER A 213 22.56 -1.11 0.39
C SER A 213 23.72 -0.18 0.76
N GLY A 214 23.46 0.85 1.58
CA GLY A 214 24.49 1.75 2.10
C GLY A 214 25.48 1.02 3.02
N ILE A 215 24.99 0.16 3.91
CA ILE A 215 25.87 -0.65 4.77
C ILE A 215 26.77 -1.56 3.94
N CYS A 216 26.21 -2.30 2.98
CA CYS A 216 27.00 -3.18 2.13
C CYS A 216 28.10 -2.40 1.40
N TYR A 217 27.80 -1.20 0.91
CA TYR A 217 28.78 -0.31 0.29
C TYR A 217 29.87 0.14 1.29
N ALA A 218 29.49 0.61 2.48
CA ALA A 218 30.43 1.06 3.51
C ALA A 218 31.38 -0.05 4.00
N HIS A 219 30.92 -1.30 3.99
CA HIS A 219 31.73 -2.47 4.32
C HIS A 219 32.57 -3.01 3.15
N GLY A 220 32.54 -2.36 1.98
CA GLY A 220 33.36 -2.72 0.84
C GLY A 220 32.96 -4.03 0.16
N LEU A 221 31.68 -4.43 0.27
CA LEU A 221 31.16 -5.53 -0.54
C LEU A 221 31.27 -5.15 -2.02
N ASP A 222 31.61 -6.12 -2.86
CA ASP A 222 31.72 -5.87 -4.30
C ASP A 222 30.35 -5.57 -4.92
N ARG A 223 30.36 -4.77 -5.98
CA ARG A 223 29.13 -4.27 -6.63
C ARG A 223 28.23 -5.38 -7.14
N ALA A 224 28.79 -6.50 -7.61
CA ALA A 224 27.99 -7.61 -8.12
C ALA A 224 27.23 -8.32 -6.99
N THR A 225 27.87 -8.48 -5.83
CA THR A 225 27.22 -8.99 -4.62
C THR A 225 26.10 -8.06 -4.15
N ILE A 226 26.34 -6.74 -4.10
CA ILE A 226 25.29 -5.77 -3.73
C ILE A 226 24.13 -5.83 -4.73
N LEU A 227 24.42 -5.83 -6.04
CA LEU A 227 23.41 -5.92 -7.08
C LEU A 227 22.56 -7.19 -6.96
N ALA A 228 23.19 -8.35 -6.77
CA ALA A 228 22.48 -9.62 -6.61
C ALA A 228 21.58 -9.58 -5.37
N LEU A 229 22.10 -9.12 -4.23
CA LEU A 229 21.33 -9.01 -2.99
C LEU A 229 20.13 -8.07 -3.14
N MET A 230 20.35 -6.86 -3.65
CA MET A 230 19.28 -5.88 -3.86
C MET A 230 18.23 -6.39 -4.84
N SER A 231 18.63 -7.09 -5.90
CA SER A 231 17.70 -7.68 -6.87
C SER A 231 16.83 -8.79 -6.26
N ILE A 232 17.42 -9.66 -5.43
CA ILE A 232 16.68 -10.71 -4.72
C ILE A 232 15.65 -10.09 -3.76
N LEU A 233 16.06 -9.07 -2.99
CA LEU A 233 15.16 -8.36 -2.08
C LEU A 233 14.04 -7.65 -2.86
N ALA A 234 14.36 -6.96 -3.95
CA ALA A 234 13.38 -6.27 -4.78
C ALA A 234 12.34 -7.24 -5.37
N ALA A 235 12.80 -8.36 -5.93
CA ALA A 235 11.92 -9.38 -6.49
C ALA A 235 11.03 -10.03 -5.42
N GLY A 236 11.61 -10.41 -4.28
CA GLY A 236 10.86 -10.98 -3.15
C GLY A 236 9.84 -10.00 -2.58
N GLY A 237 10.21 -8.73 -2.42
CA GLY A 237 9.32 -7.67 -1.98
C GLY A 237 8.18 -7.43 -2.95
N PHE A 238 8.44 -7.38 -4.26
CA PHE A 238 7.40 -7.22 -5.27
C PHE A 238 6.37 -8.35 -5.21
N ILE A 239 6.84 -9.61 -5.17
CA ILE A 239 5.97 -10.79 -5.12
C ILE A 239 5.14 -10.80 -3.83
N ALA A 240 5.75 -10.50 -2.69
CA ALA A 240 5.08 -10.56 -1.39
C ALA A 240 4.12 -9.39 -1.13
N LEU A 241 4.43 -8.20 -1.66
CA LEU A 241 3.73 -6.98 -1.30
C LEU A 241 2.74 -6.51 -2.36
N ASP A 242 2.96 -6.77 -3.64
CA ASP A 242 2.10 -6.22 -4.71
C ASP A 242 1.67 -7.31 -5.68
N GLY A 243 2.60 -7.89 -6.44
CA GLY A 243 2.31 -8.97 -7.39
C GLY A 243 1.44 -8.57 -8.59
N THR A 244 0.91 -7.34 -8.63
CA THR A 244 0.01 -6.89 -9.70
C THR A 244 0.75 -6.44 -10.96
N ILE A 245 0.08 -6.50 -12.12
CA ILE A 245 0.63 -5.99 -13.39
C ILE A 245 0.84 -4.47 -13.33
N SER A 246 -0.14 -3.72 -12.79
CA SER A 246 0.00 -2.27 -12.57
C SER A 246 1.23 -1.96 -11.73
N GLY A 247 1.46 -2.77 -10.70
CA GLY A 247 2.64 -2.68 -9.85
C GLY A 247 3.93 -2.97 -10.59
N LEU A 248 3.97 -4.02 -11.42
CA LEU A 248 5.15 -4.35 -12.20
C LEU A 248 5.52 -3.22 -13.15
N ILE A 249 4.55 -2.68 -13.90
CA ILE A 249 4.76 -1.60 -14.85
C ILE A 249 5.28 -0.36 -14.13
N THR A 250 4.66 0.01 -13.01
CA THR A 250 5.07 1.18 -12.23
C THR A 250 6.47 0.98 -11.62
N SER A 251 6.77 -0.21 -11.10
CA SER A 251 8.09 -0.54 -10.53
C SER A 251 9.20 -0.50 -11.59
N LEU A 252 8.90 -0.93 -12.82
CA LEU A 252 9.84 -0.79 -13.94
C LEU A 252 10.02 0.68 -14.32
N ALA A 253 8.94 1.46 -14.32
CA ALA A 253 9.00 2.89 -14.57
C ALA A 253 9.84 3.62 -13.52
N THR A 254 9.77 3.25 -12.23
CA THR A 254 10.63 3.83 -11.18
C THR A 254 12.08 3.37 -11.32
N ALA A 255 12.31 2.09 -11.59
CA ALA A 255 13.64 1.50 -11.76
C ALA A 255 14.44 2.13 -12.92
N ILE A 256 13.76 2.64 -13.94
CA ILE A 256 14.36 3.34 -15.08
C ILE A 256 14.33 4.85 -14.87
N GLY A 257 13.16 5.41 -14.50
CA GLY A 257 12.93 6.84 -14.39
C GLY A 257 13.74 7.50 -13.29
N GLY A 258 13.86 6.87 -12.12
CA GLY A 258 14.67 7.38 -11.02
C GLY A 258 16.12 7.61 -11.45
N PRO A 259 16.85 6.58 -11.89
CA PRO A 259 18.24 6.73 -12.33
C PRO A 259 18.44 7.67 -13.53
N LEU A 260 17.46 7.81 -14.43
CA LEU A 260 17.53 8.82 -15.49
C LEU A 260 17.41 10.26 -14.95
N ILE A 261 16.54 10.49 -13.96
CA ILE A 261 16.45 11.77 -13.26
C ILE A 261 17.77 12.06 -12.55
N GLU A 262 18.39 11.07 -11.93
CA GLU A 262 19.71 11.22 -11.31
C GLU A 262 20.80 11.66 -12.30
N ILE A 263 20.89 11.00 -13.45
CA ILE A 263 21.82 11.40 -14.53
C ILE A 263 21.58 12.85 -14.94
N PHE A 264 20.32 13.23 -15.11
CA PHE A 264 19.93 14.59 -15.46
C PHE A 264 20.39 15.60 -14.40
N LEU A 265 20.14 15.31 -13.12
CA LEU A 265 20.53 16.17 -12.00
C LEU A 265 22.05 16.33 -11.90
N ILE A 266 22.81 15.23 -11.97
CA ILE A 266 24.29 15.24 -11.94
C ILE A 266 24.84 16.06 -13.12
N SER A 267 24.19 16.00 -14.28
CA SER A 267 24.68 16.65 -15.50
C SER A 267 24.37 18.16 -15.57
N ILE A 268 23.30 18.62 -14.91
CA ILE A 268 22.75 19.97 -15.13
C ILE A 268 22.83 20.85 -13.89
N LEU A 269 22.78 20.28 -12.68
CA LEU A 269 22.84 21.10 -11.48
C LEU A 269 24.20 21.82 -11.40
N PRO A 270 24.20 23.13 -11.10
CA PRO A 270 25.45 23.85 -10.89
C PRO A 270 26.14 23.32 -9.63
N VAL A 271 27.47 23.43 -9.57
CA VAL A 271 28.31 22.90 -8.47
C VAL A 271 27.76 23.22 -7.06
N PRO A 272 27.27 24.43 -6.73
CA PRO A 272 26.73 24.69 -5.39
C PRO A 272 25.52 23.83 -5.03
N TRP A 273 24.82 23.26 -6.01
CA TRP A 273 23.62 22.45 -5.81
C TRP A 273 23.85 20.99 -6.20
N GLY A 274 25.08 20.67 -6.60
CA GLY A 274 25.47 19.36 -7.09
C GLY A 274 25.33 18.30 -6.02
N TYR A 275 25.03 17.09 -6.49
CA TYR A 275 25.24 15.87 -5.74
C TYR A 275 25.93 14.88 -6.67
N HIS A 276 26.71 13.97 -6.10
CA HIS A 276 27.44 12.97 -6.86
C HIS A 276 27.51 11.66 -6.09
N TYR A 277 27.54 10.56 -6.83
CA TYR A 277 27.94 9.28 -6.26
C TYR A 277 29.45 9.28 -6.05
N ASN A 278 29.88 8.80 -4.88
CA ASN A 278 31.31 8.59 -4.61
C ASN A 278 31.86 7.39 -5.40
N ASP A 279 30.96 6.51 -5.84
CA ASP A 279 31.25 5.43 -6.78
C ASP A 279 30.38 5.56 -8.03
N PHE A 280 30.98 5.97 -9.15
CA PHE A 280 30.31 6.10 -10.45
C PHE A 280 29.83 4.76 -11.04
N GLY A 281 30.29 3.63 -10.50
CA GLY A 281 29.78 2.32 -10.88
C GLY A 281 30.06 1.92 -12.34
N GLU A 282 29.19 1.05 -12.86
CA GLU A 282 29.22 0.55 -14.24
C GLU A 282 28.68 1.57 -15.25
N THR A 283 27.86 2.52 -14.80
CA THR A 283 27.17 3.46 -15.70
C THR A 283 27.98 4.73 -15.95
N GLY A 284 28.98 5.00 -15.12
CA GLY A 284 29.73 6.26 -15.12
C GLY A 284 29.05 7.39 -14.34
N PHE A 285 27.84 7.16 -13.81
CA PHE A 285 27.09 8.12 -12.99
C PHE A 285 26.74 7.57 -11.61
N PHE A 286 26.27 6.32 -11.55
CA PHE A 286 25.85 5.61 -10.34
C PHE A 286 26.08 4.10 -10.49
N PRO A 287 26.15 3.34 -9.38
CA PRO A 287 26.31 1.89 -9.44
C PRO A 287 25.01 1.16 -9.77
N LEU A 288 25.09 0.10 -10.58
CA LEU A 288 23.91 -0.54 -11.19
C LEU A 288 22.93 -1.12 -10.14
N TRP A 289 23.39 -1.40 -8.92
CA TRP A 289 22.54 -1.88 -7.83
C TRP A 289 21.49 -0.87 -7.34
N ILE A 290 21.58 0.39 -7.75
CA ILE A 290 20.55 1.41 -7.50
C ILE A 290 19.23 1.07 -8.21
N VAL A 291 19.29 0.43 -9.38
CA VAL A 291 18.09 0.06 -10.18
C VAL A 291 17.10 -0.81 -9.39
N PRO A 292 17.49 -1.95 -8.79
CA PRO A 292 16.57 -2.75 -7.97
C PRO A 292 16.12 -2.05 -6.68
N VAL A 293 16.86 -1.05 -6.17
CA VAL A 293 16.39 -0.23 -5.03
C VAL A 293 15.20 0.64 -5.47
N TYR A 294 15.31 1.32 -6.62
CA TYR A 294 14.19 2.08 -7.20
C TYR A 294 13.00 1.19 -7.59
N PHE A 295 13.26 -0.04 -8.05
CA PHE A 295 12.20 -1.00 -8.36
C PHE A 295 11.33 -1.30 -7.14
N LEU A 296 11.95 -1.61 -5.99
CA LEU A 296 11.19 -1.90 -4.75
C LEU A 296 10.46 -0.67 -4.19
N GLY A 297 10.89 0.53 -4.55
CA GLY A 297 10.14 1.75 -4.28
C GLY A 297 8.73 1.74 -4.90
N GLY A 298 8.53 1.02 -6.02
CA GLY A 298 7.24 0.87 -6.68
C GLY A 298 6.17 0.27 -5.75
N PRO A 299 6.31 -1.00 -5.30
CA PRO A 299 5.33 -1.67 -4.45
C PRO A 299 5.01 -0.95 -3.14
N ALA A 300 6.02 -0.33 -2.52
CA ALA A 300 5.81 0.42 -1.28
C ALA A 300 4.93 1.66 -1.51
N ASN A 301 5.23 2.45 -2.55
CA ASN A 301 4.43 3.62 -2.89
C ASN A 301 3.05 3.26 -3.47
N GLY A 302 2.97 2.19 -4.25
CA GLY A 302 1.73 1.74 -4.87
C GLY A 302 0.69 1.27 -3.87
N ASN A 303 1.11 0.45 -2.90
CA ASN A 303 0.20 0.02 -1.84
C ASN A 303 -0.24 1.18 -0.95
N LEU A 304 0.66 2.14 -0.68
CA LEU A 304 0.28 3.37 0.04
C LEU A 304 -0.74 4.19 -0.76
N ALA A 305 -0.54 4.32 -2.07
CA ALA A 305 -1.46 5.03 -2.95
C ALA A 305 -2.84 4.38 -2.97
N ARG A 306 -2.92 3.06 -3.13
CA ARG A 306 -4.19 2.29 -3.07
C ARG A 306 -4.90 2.50 -1.74
N LEU A 307 -4.18 2.40 -0.61
CA LEU A 307 -4.76 2.64 0.70
C LEU A 307 -5.35 4.04 0.82
N PHE A 308 -4.61 5.08 0.46
CA PHE A 308 -5.14 6.46 0.49
C PHE A 308 -6.33 6.64 -0.44
N TRP A 309 -6.25 6.12 -1.66
CA TRP A 309 -7.32 6.23 -2.62
C TRP A 309 -8.62 5.56 -2.13
N ASN A 310 -8.52 4.33 -1.63
CA ASN A 310 -9.67 3.59 -1.12
C ASN A 310 -10.26 4.27 0.11
N SER A 311 -9.43 4.66 1.09
CA SER A 311 -9.91 5.36 2.29
C SER A 311 -10.57 6.71 1.97
N LEU A 312 -10.10 7.45 0.96
CA LEU A 312 -10.73 8.71 0.57
C LEU A 312 -12.11 8.49 -0.08
N ASN A 313 -12.28 7.40 -0.83
CA ASN A 313 -13.54 7.07 -1.49
C ASN A 313 -14.56 6.39 -0.55
N GLU A 314 -14.12 5.67 0.48
CA GLU A 314 -15.02 5.08 1.49
C GLU A 314 -15.80 6.16 2.28
N ASN A 315 -15.18 7.31 2.57
CA ASN A 315 -15.81 8.41 3.32
C ASN A 315 -17.02 9.04 2.61
N GLU A 316 -17.16 8.82 1.29
CA GLU A 316 -18.31 9.31 0.53
C GLU A 316 -19.59 8.50 0.84
N PHE A 317 -19.45 7.23 1.20
CA PHE A 317 -20.57 6.35 1.51
C PHE A 317 -21.17 6.59 2.91
N ASP A 318 -20.35 7.00 3.88
CA ASP A 318 -20.79 7.27 5.25
C ASP A 318 -21.28 8.72 5.45
N GLY A 319 -20.85 9.65 4.58
CA GLY A 319 -21.17 11.08 4.68
C GLY A 319 -22.52 11.48 4.08
N ILE A 320 -23.12 10.61 3.27
CA ILE A 320 -24.54 10.69 2.97
C ILE A 320 -25.26 10.08 4.19
N ALA A 321 -25.37 10.88 5.28
CA ALA A 321 -26.52 10.71 6.17
C ALA A 321 -27.72 10.54 5.23
N PRO A 322 -28.47 9.42 5.29
CA PRO A 322 -29.41 9.03 4.26
C PRO A 322 -30.28 10.23 3.98
N ASN A 323 -29.98 10.95 2.91
CA ASN A 323 -30.77 12.08 2.53
C ASN A 323 -32.09 11.40 2.19
N GLU A 324 -33.11 11.67 3.01
CA GLU A 324 -34.52 11.34 2.79
C GLU A 324 -35.04 11.82 1.43
N SER A 325 -34.20 12.40 0.57
CA SER A 325 -34.43 12.57 -0.85
C SER A 325 -34.50 11.21 -1.55
N SER A 326 -35.66 10.58 -1.42
CA SER A 326 -36.29 9.76 -2.45
C SER A 326 -35.62 8.44 -2.83
N GLN A 327 -35.01 7.73 -1.87
CA GLN A 327 -35.29 6.29 -1.87
C GLN A 327 -36.79 6.18 -1.66
N LYS A 328 -37.52 5.94 -2.77
CA LYS A 328 -38.90 5.51 -2.75
C LYS A 328 -38.93 4.38 -1.72
N GLN A 329 -39.39 4.65 -0.49
CA GLN A 329 -39.51 3.63 0.55
C GLN A 329 -40.37 2.55 -0.10
N VAL A 330 -39.74 1.48 -0.55
CA VAL A 330 -40.46 0.35 -1.07
C VAL A 330 -41.12 -0.21 0.17
N GLN A 331 -42.40 0.07 0.34
CA GLN A 331 -43.18 -0.46 1.43
C GLN A 331 -43.25 -1.97 1.24
N CYS A 332 -42.26 -2.66 1.79
CA CYS A 332 -42.26 -4.10 1.87
C CYS A 332 -43.30 -4.48 2.91
N GLU A 333 -44.35 -5.20 2.51
CA GLU A 333 -45.45 -5.59 3.41
C GLU A 333 -44.97 -6.41 4.62
N GLU A 334 -43.86 -7.14 4.50
CA GLU A 334 -43.33 -7.99 5.58
C GLU A 334 -42.57 -7.20 6.64
N CYS A 335 -41.71 -6.25 6.24
CA CYS A 335 -40.88 -5.49 7.18
C CYS A 335 -41.32 -4.03 7.34
N GLN A 336 -42.35 -3.59 6.62
CA GLN A 336 -42.85 -2.22 6.61
C GLN A 336 -41.76 -1.18 6.32
N GLY A 337 -40.80 -1.54 5.45
CA GLY A 337 -39.68 -0.68 5.09
C GLY A 337 -38.49 -0.69 6.07
N THR A 338 -38.60 -1.35 7.23
CA THR A 338 -37.50 -1.42 8.21
C THR A 338 -36.34 -2.34 7.78
N ARG A 339 -36.55 -3.16 6.74
CA ARG A 339 -35.68 -4.26 6.29
C ARG A 339 -35.40 -5.34 7.35
N LEU A 340 -35.98 -5.24 8.54
CA LEU A 340 -35.85 -6.21 9.63
C LEU A 340 -37.19 -6.91 9.86
N VAL A 341 -37.14 -8.23 10.07
CA VAL A 341 -38.29 -9.04 10.50
C VAL A 341 -37.89 -9.86 11.72
N SER A 342 -38.88 -10.27 12.51
CA SER A 342 -38.63 -11.17 13.63
C SER A 342 -37.94 -12.45 13.15
N CYS A 343 -36.97 -12.92 13.93
CA CYS A 343 -36.24 -14.13 13.59
C CYS A 343 -37.20 -15.33 13.62
N PRO A 344 -37.30 -16.13 12.54
CA PRO A 344 -38.22 -17.27 12.51
C PRO A 344 -37.81 -18.43 13.46
N ASN A 345 -36.60 -18.36 14.03
CA ASN A 345 -36.02 -19.42 14.86
C ASN A 345 -36.06 -19.12 16.37
N CYS A 346 -36.46 -17.92 16.79
CA CYS A 346 -36.47 -17.52 18.21
C CYS A 346 -37.40 -16.34 18.48
N ASP A 347 -37.85 -16.20 19.72
CA ASP A 347 -38.80 -15.14 20.11
C ASP A 347 -38.08 -13.81 20.40
N ASP A 348 -37.06 -13.83 21.26
CA ASP A 348 -36.39 -12.63 21.80
C ASP A 348 -34.87 -12.67 21.57
N GLY A 349 -34.44 -13.37 20.53
CA GLY A 349 -33.04 -13.69 20.30
C GLY A 349 -32.57 -14.96 21.01
N THR A 350 -33.42 -15.56 21.84
CA THR A 350 -33.15 -16.84 22.49
C THR A 350 -34.29 -17.82 22.28
N TYR A 351 -33.99 -19.12 22.39
CA TYR A 351 -35.00 -20.18 22.40
C TYR A 351 -34.69 -21.18 23.51
N VAL A 352 -35.70 -21.92 23.97
CA VAL A 352 -35.56 -22.92 25.04
C VAL A 352 -35.42 -24.31 24.41
N THR A 353 -34.31 -24.98 24.70
CA THR A 353 -34.09 -26.38 24.34
C THR A 353 -33.50 -27.13 25.53
N TYR A 354 -33.97 -28.34 25.81
CA TYR A 354 -33.57 -29.12 26.98
C TYR A 354 -33.63 -28.35 28.32
N ASN A 355 -34.70 -27.56 28.53
CA ASN A 355 -34.86 -26.67 29.69
C ASN A 355 -33.71 -25.66 29.89
N ARG A 356 -32.96 -25.34 28.83
CA ARG A 356 -31.94 -24.30 28.83
C ARG A 356 -32.28 -23.24 27.79
N ARG A 357 -32.13 -21.98 28.18
CA ARG A 357 -32.20 -20.84 27.26
C ARG A 357 -30.88 -20.77 26.49
N VAL A 358 -30.95 -20.80 25.17
CA VAL A 358 -29.80 -20.77 24.26
C VAL A 358 -29.94 -19.56 23.33
N VAL A 359 -28.83 -18.86 23.08
CA VAL A 359 -28.78 -17.73 22.15
C VAL A 359 -28.96 -18.24 20.72
N CYS A 360 -29.85 -17.61 19.96
CA CYS A 360 -30.13 -18.03 18.60
C CYS A 360 -28.97 -17.68 17.67
N ASN A 361 -28.36 -18.72 17.08
CA ASN A 361 -27.24 -18.56 16.15
C ASN A 361 -27.63 -17.81 14.86
N ALA A 362 -28.90 -17.85 14.46
CA ALA A 362 -29.37 -17.22 13.23
C ALA A 362 -29.41 -15.68 13.33
N CYS A 363 -29.87 -15.14 14.46
CA CYS A 363 -29.93 -13.69 14.71
C CYS A 363 -28.86 -13.19 15.70
N ARG A 364 -27.98 -14.07 16.18
CA ARG A 364 -26.94 -13.79 17.19
C ARG A 364 -27.50 -13.10 18.44
N GLY A 365 -28.67 -13.52 18.90
CA GLY A 365 -29.29 -12.96 20.11
C GLY A 365 -30.09 -11.68 19.92
N LYS A 366 -30.23 -11.16 18.70
CA LYS A 366 -30.96 -9.90 18.45
C LYS A 366 -32.48 -10.05 18.31
N GLY A 367 -32.96 -11.27 18.07
CA GLY A 367 -34.38 -11.55 17.83
C GLY A 367 -34.90 -11.11 16.45
N VAL A 368 -34.06 -10.50 15.62
CA VAL A 368 -34.41 -10.04 14.27
C VAL A 368 -33.43 -10.56 13.22
N VAL A 369 -33.90 -10.69 11.98
CA VAL A 369 -33.10 -11.02 10.80
C VAL A 369 -33.49 -10.10 9.65
N ILE A 370 -32.67 -10.05 8.60
CA ILE A 370 -33.00 -9.26 7.41
C ILE A 370 -34.22 -9.84 6.67
N CYS A 371 -35.08 -8.96 6.17
CA CYS A 371 -36.27 -9.32 5.41
C CYS A 371 -35.88 -9.97 4.08
N ARG A 372 -36.25 -11.23 3.88
CA ARG A 372 -35.88 -11.97 2.65
C ARG A 372 -36.48 -11.38 1.38
N ARG A 373 -37.66 -10.74 1.46
CA ARG A 373 -38.26 -10.06 0.31
C ARG A 373 -37.50 -8.82 -0.15
N CYS A 374 -36.70 -8.24 0.74
CA CYS A 374 -35.93 -7.04 0.42
C CYS A 374 -34.64 -7.35 -0.35
N PHE A 375 -34.11 -8.59 -0.35
CA PHE A 375 -32.86 -8.91 -1.05
C PHE A 375 -32.86 -8.45 -2.52
N ASN A 376 -33.89 -8.84 -3.27
CA ASN A 376 -34.01 -8.47 -4.68
C ASN A 376 -34.26 -6.96 -4.90
N GLN A 377 -34.77 -6.25 -3.88
CA GLN A 377 -35.13 -4.84 -3.99
C GLN A 377 -33.94 -3.92 -3.71
N TYR A 378 -33.01 -4.35 -2.85
CA TYR A 378 -31.83 -3.59 -2.46
C TYR A 378 -30.54 -4.13 -3.10
N GLU A 379 -30.66 -5.08 -4.03
CA GLU A 379 -29.53 -5.72 -4.72
C GLU A 379 -28.51 -6.37 -3.76
N ASP A 380 -28.97 -6.78 -2.58
CA ASP A 380 -28.14 -7.49 -1.61
C ASP A 380 -27.94 -8.95 -2.07
N ASP A 381 -26.71 -9.47 -2.06
CA ASP A 381 -26.44 -10.89 -2.35
C ASP A 381 -26.86 -11.76 -1.15
N PRO A 382 -27.85 -12.66 -1.28
CA PRO A 382 -28.26 -13.56 -0.19
C PRO A 382 -27.17 -14.55 0.23
N ASN A 383 -26.10 -14.73 -0.57
CA ASN A 383 -25.00 -15.63 -0.25
C ASN A 383 -23.90 -14.95 0.57
N ASP A 384 -23.84 -13.62 0.60
CA ASP A 384 -22.88 -12.88 1.43
C ASP A 384 -23.41 -12.72 2.87
N ILE A 385 -23.33 -13.84 3.60
CA ILE A 385 -23.81 -13.94 4.97
C ILE A 385 -23.13 -12.91 5.89
N GLU A 386 -21.87 -12.55 5.65
CA GLU A 386 -21.14 -11.66 6.55
C GLU A 386 -21.50 -10.19 6.33
N SER A 387 -21.69 -9.75 5.08
CA SER A 387 -22.23 -8.42 4.80
C SER A 387 -23.66 -8.27 5.31
N ILE A 388 -24.49 -9.29 5.15
CA ILE A 388 -25.86 -9.32 5.73
C ILE A 388 -25.81 -9.17 7.24
N ARG A 389 -24.89 -9.87 7.92
CA ARG A 389 -24.74 -9.76 9.38
C ARG A 389 -24.35 -8.36 9.81
N LYS A 390 -23.34 -7.75 9.16
CA LYS A 390 -22.93 -6.36 9.43
C LYS A 390 -24.09 -5.38 9.21
N LEU A 391 -24.90 -5.61 8.17
CA LEU A 391 -26.08 -4.79 7.89
C LEU A 391 -27.15 -4.92 8.99
N VAL A 392 -27.47 -6.15 9.41
CA VAL A 392 -28.42 -6.38 10.52
C VAL A 392 -27.92 -5.73 11.81
N ASP A 393 -26.61 -5.79 12.08
CA ASP A 393 -26.02 -5.17 13.27
C ASP A 393 -26.22 -3.66 13.27
N ARG A 394 -25.92 -2.97 12.15
CA ARG A 394 -26.15 -1.53 12.00
C ARG A 394 -27.61 -1.13 12.13
N LEU A 395 -28.52 -1.85 11.46
CA LEU A 395 -29.95 -1.56 11.50
C LEU A 395 -30.54 -1.79 12.90
N TYR A 396 -30.07 -2.82 13.61
CA TYR A 396 -30.49 -3.10 14.98
C TYR A 396 -30.05 -2.01 15.94
N GLU A 397 -28.78 -1.58 15.88
CA GLU A 397 -28.26 -0.49 16.72
C GLU A 397 -29.02 0.82 16.48
N THR A 398 -29.32 1.14 15.22
CA THR A 398 -30.13 2.31 14.86
C THR A 398 -31.52 2.25 15.50
N ARG A 399 -32.19 1.09 15.40
CA ARG A 399 -33.53 0.89 15.99
C ARG A 399 -33.53 0.95 17.52
N VAL A 400 -32.50 0.43 18.17
CA VAL A 400 -32.36 0.50 19.63
C VAL A 400 -32.18 1.96 20.07
N ALA A 401 -31.36 2.72 19.36
CA ALA A 401 -31.18 4.14 19.63
C ALA A 401 -32.49 4.95 19.48
N GLU A 402 -33.28 4.69 18.43
CA GLU A 402 -34.59 5.33 18.23
C GLU A 402 -35.59 5.00 19.35
N LEU A 403 -35.61 3.74 19.82
CA LEU A 403 -36.50 3.32 20.91
C LEU A 403 -36.12 3.98 22.25
N ASP A 404 -34.81 4.09 22.53
CA ASP A 404 -34.31 4.77 23.72
C ASP A 404 -34.66 6.26 23.72
N GLU A 405 -34.58 6.94 22.57
CA GLU A 405 -35.02 8.33 22.45
C GLU A 405 -36.52 8.49 22.75
N THR A 406 -37.38 7.64 22.20
CA THR A 406 -38.82 7.72 22.49
C THR A 406 -39.19 7.46 23.95
N ASN A 407 -38.43 6.63 24.67
CA ASN A 407 -38.67 6.34 26.08
C ASN A 407 -38.22 7.47 27.02
N ILE A 408 -37.33 8.37 26.58
CA ILE A 408 -36.91 9.53 27.38
C ILE A 408 -37.98 10.63 27.41
N PHE A 409 -38.88 10.65 26.42
CA PHE A 409 -39.94 11.67 26.28
C PHE A 409 -41.33 11.21 26.78
N GLN A 410 -41.44 10.01 27.36
CA GLN A 410 -42.64 9.52 28.06
C GLN A 410 -42.43 9.53 29.57
#